data_AF-A0A956VPR8-F1
#
_entry.id   AF-A0A956VPR8-F1
#
_cell.length_a   1.000
_cell.length_b   1.000
_cell.length_c   1.000
_cell.angle_alpha   90.00
_cell.angle_beta   90.00
_cell.angle_gamma   90.00
#
_symmetry.space_group_name_H-M   'P 1'
#
loop_
_entity.id
_entity.type
_entity.pdbx_description
1 polymer ?
#
loop_
_entity_poly.entity_id
_entity_poly.type
_entity_poly.pdbx_seq_one_letter_code
_entity_poly.pdbx_strand_id
1 'polypeptide(L)'
;MERHEIPTHLNVPDHAYLGLTMRQLLTVAIGLALAYGAVSDVPLPFTLRLAGAAGVLLVTAVLALWRPAGRAAEEWAFVLVRYWATPRVAVWRPRAWPAPGTARRFEVILPGRGRRADGGGAA
;
A
#
# COMPACT_ATOMS: atom_id res chain seq x y z
N MET A 1 13.12 -10.23 38.72
CA MET A 1 12.96 -10.99 37.46
C MET A 1 12.31 -10.05 36.47
N GLU A 2 13.12 -9.31 35.70
CA GLU A 2 12.62 -8.41 34.65
C GLU A 2 12.10 -9.27 33.49
N ARG A 3 10.81 -9.14 33.20
CA ARG A 3 10.16 -9.81 32.08
C ARG A 3 10.56 -9.06 30.81
N HIS A 4 11.56 -9.57 30.10
CA HIS A 4 11.92 -9.10 28.76
C HIS A 4 10.75 -9.42 27.81
N GLU A 5 9.91 -8.43 27.50
CA GLU A 5 8.93 -8.53 26.42
C GLU A 5 9.67 -8.55 25.09
N ILE A 6 9.62 -9.69 24.40
CA ILE A 6 10.12 -9.80 23.03
C ILE A 6 9.25 -8.89 22.16
N PRO A 7 9.81 -7.85 21.49
CA PRO A 7 9.00 -6.88 20.76
C PRO A 7 8.30 -7.56 19.58
N THR A 8 6.99 -7.76 19.69
CA THR A 8 6.11 -8.27 18.62
C THR A 8 5.90 -7.26 17.49
N HIS A 9 6.55 -6.10 17.54
CA HIS A 9 6.54 -5.06 16.50
C HIS A 9 7.62 -5.26 15.42
N LEU A 10 8.33 -6.38 15.44
CA LEU A 10 9.29 -6.72 14.41
C LEU A 10 8.57 -7.23 13.15
N ASN A 11 7.84 -6.34 12.47
CA ASN A 11 7.37 -6.53 11.09
C ASN A 11 8.57 -6.46 10.13
N VAL A 12 9.64 -7.18 10.45
CA VAL A 12 10.80 -7.35 9.59
C VAL A 12 10.38 -8.38 8.55
N PRO A 13 10.33 -7.99 7.26
CA PRO A 13 9.98 -8.91 6.21
C PRO A 13 10.92 -10.13 6.25
N ASP A 14 10.37 -11.34 6.22
CA ASP A 14 11.18 -12.55 6.12
C ASP A 14 12.04 -12.51 4.86
N HIS A 15 13.36 -12.40 5.07
CA HIS A 15 14.37 -12.46 4.04
C HIS A 15 14.76 -13.92 3.87
N ALA A 16 14.29 -14.56 2.79
CA ALA A 16 14.43 -16.00 2.60
C ALA A 16 15.88 -16.42 2.32
N TYR A 17 16.61 -15.68 1.47
CA TYR A 17 17.99 -15.99 1.07
C TYR A 17 18.73 -14.73 0.62
N LEU A 18 20.01 -14.55 1.01
CA LEU A 18 20.87 -13.40 0.60
C LEU A 18 20.32 -11.99 0.92
N GLY A 19 19.36 -11.87 1.85
CA GLY A 19 18.65 -10.61 2.09
C GLY A 19 17.56 -10.29 1.06
N LEU A 20 17.30 -11.19 0.11
CA LEU A 20 16.16 -11.10 -0.80
C LEU A 20 14.90 -11.69 -0.15
N THR A 21 13.80 -10.98 -0.34
CA THR A 21 12.48 -11.47 0.05
C THR A 21 12.02 -12.57 -0.89
N MET A 22 11.18 -13.50 -0.39
CA MET A 22 10.58 -14.56 -1.22
C MET A 22 9.90 -14.00 -2.48
N ARG A 23 9.28 -12.83 -2.36
CA ARG A 23 8.68 -12.10 -3.49
C ARG A 23 9.71 -11.80 -4.59
N GLN A 24 10.88 -11.25 -4.23
CA GLN A 24 11.92 -10.91 -5.20
C GLN A 24 12.44 -12.15 -5.93
N LEU A 25 12.59 -13.28 -5.22
CA LEU A 25 12.99 -14.54 -5.84
C LEU A 25 11.95 -15.01 -6.87
N LEU A 26 10.66 -14.96 -6.53
CA LEU A 26 9.58 -15.32 -7.45
C LEU A 26 9.51 -14.37 -8.64
N THR A 27 9.63 -13.06 -8.44
CA THR A 27 9.65 -12.06 -9.53
C THR A 27 10.82 -12.31 -10.47
N VAL A 28 12.02 -12.56 -9.94
CA VAL A 28 13.20 -12.88 -10.75
C VAL A 28 13.00 -14.19 -11.51
N ALA A 29 12.50 -15.24 -10.87
CA ALA A 29 12.25 -16.52 -11.52
C ALA A 29 11.25 -16.41 -12.68
N ILE A 30 10.13 -15.70 -12.47
CA ILE A 30 9.13 -15.45 -13.51
C ILE A 30 9.72 -14.60 -14.64
N GLY A 31 10.44 -13.53 -14.31
CA GLY A 31 11.08 -12.66 -15.29
C GLY A 31 12.13 -13.39 -16.14
N LEU A 32 12.91 -14.27 -15.53
CA LEU A 32 13.88 -15.11 -16.23
C LEU A 32 13.19 -16.11 -17.16
N ALA A 33 12.10 -16.73 -16.71
CA ALA A 33 11.31 -17.64 -17.54
C ALA A 33 10.69 -16.91 -18.75
N LEU A 34 10.14 -15.70 -18.56
CA LEU A 34 9.60 -14.88 -19.63
C LEU A 34 10.69 -14.42 -20.62
N ALA A 35 11.84 -13.99 -20.11
CA ALA A 35 12.98 -13.60 -20.95
C ALA A 35 13.48 -14.78 -21.78
N TYR A 36 13.58 -15.97 -21.17
CA TYR A 36 13.94 -17.20 -21.86
C TYR A 36 12.92 -17.57 -22.95
N GLY A 37 11.62 -17.47 -22.66
CA GLY A 37 10.55 -17.69 -23.64
C GLY A 37 10.62 -16.73 -24.83
N ALA A 38 10.87 -15.44 -24.56
CA ALA A 38 11.05 -14.43 -25.60
C ALA A 38 12.25 -14.74 -26.53
N VAL A 39 13.32 -15.31 -25.97
CA VAL A 39 14.49 -15.75 -26.74
C VAL A 39 14.28 -17.08 -27.42
N SER A 40 13.39 -17.97 -26.98
CA SER A 40 13.33 -19.37 -27.44
C SER A 40 12.24 -19.64 -28.49
N ASP A 41 11.02 -19.14 -28.28
CA ASP A 41 9.85 -19.54 -29.09
C ASP A 41 9.37 -18.50 -30.08
N VAL A 42 9.92 -17.29 -30.04
CA VAL A 42 9.41 -16.18 -30.86
C VAL A 42 10.09 -16.17 -32.24
N PRO A 43 9.35 -16.36 -33.35
CA PRO A 43 9.89 -16.35 -34.72
C PRO A 43 10.16 -14.92 -35.22
N LEU A 44 10.90 -14.14 -34.43
CA LEU A 44 11.34 -12.79 -34.75
C LEU A 44 12.83 -12.78 -35.11
N PRO A 45 13.31 -11.75 -35.83
CA PRO A 45 14.75 -11.58 -36.07
C PRO A 45 15.51 -11.49 -34.74
N PHE A 46 16.71 -12.07 -34.70
CA PHE A 46 17.51 -12.23 -33.48
C PHE A 46 17.65 -10.93 -32.66
N THR A 47 17.85 -9.80 -33.34
CA THR A 47 17.97 -8.48 -32.71
C THR A 47 16.71 -8.09 -31.92
N LEU A 48 15.52 -8.38 -32.45
CA LEU A 48 14.26 -8.09 -31.78
C LEU A 48 14.01 -9.03 -30.59
N ARG A 49 14.41 -10.29 -30.70
CA ARG A 49 14.36 -11.25 -29.58
C ARG A 49 15.25 -10.79 -28.43
N LEU A 50 16.48 -10.36 -28.74
CA LEU A 50 17.42 -9.86 -27.76
C LEU A 50 16.93 -8.58 -27.09
N ALA A 51 16.37 -7.65 -27.88
CA ALA A 51 15.78 -6.42 -27.37
C ALA A 51 14.56 -6.71 -26.46
N GLY A 52 13.70 -7.66 -26.86
CA GLY A 52 12.57 -8.11 -26.05
C GLY A 52 13.02 -8.74 -24.72
N ALA A 53 14.01 -9.63 -24.77
CA ALA A 53 14.59 -10.25 -23.59
C ALA A 53 15.24 -9.22 -22.65
N ALA A 54 16.01 -8.29 -23.20
CA ALA A 54 16.61 -7.19 -22.45
C ALA A 54 15.53 -6.30 -21.80
N GLY A 55 14.44 -6.00 -22.51
CA GLY A 55 13.30 -5.29 -21.96
C GLY A 55 12.63 -6.02 -20.80
N VAL A 56 12.38 -7.32 -20.95
CA VAL A 56 11.81 -8.16 -19.87
C VAL A 56 12.74 -8.20 -18.65
N LEU A 57 14.04 -8.37 -18.86
CA LEU A 57 15.02 -8.35 -17.78
C LEU A 57 15.08 -6.99 -17.07
N LEU A 58 15.02 -5.90 -17.82
CA LEU A 58 15.02 -4.55 -17.27
C LEU A 58 13.76 -4.29 -16.42
N VAL A 59 12.59 -4.67 -16.92
CA VAL A 59 11.33 -4.60 -16.16
C VAL A 59 11.41 -5.47 -14.90
N THR A 60 11.94 -6.68 -15.01
CA THR A 60 12.11 -7.60 -13.88
C THR A 60 13.05 -7.01 -12.83
N ALA A 61 14.18 -6.43 -13.25
CA ALA A 61 15.13 -5.79 -12.36
C ALA A 61 14.50 -4.59 -11.64
N VAL A 62 13.73 -3.76 -12.36
CA VAL A 62 12.99 -2.65 -11.77
C VAL A 62 11.96 -3.15 -10.76
N LEU A 63 11.16 -4.17 -11.08
CA LEU A 63 10.14 -4.70 -10.16
C LEU A 63 10.75 -5.39 -8.93
N ALA A 64 11.88 -6.09 -9.11
CA ALA A 64 12.54 -6.82 -8.03
C ALA A 64 13.37 -5.90 -7.11
N LEU A 65 14.12 -4.95 -7.68
CA LEU A 65 15.08 -4.12 -6.94
C LEU A 65 14.50 -2.77 -6.52
N TRP A 66 13.53 -2.23 -7.26
CA TRP A 66 13.01 -0.91 -6.96
C TRP A 66 11.97 -0.98 -5.84
N ARG A 67 12.39 -0.52 -4.66
CA ARG A 67 11.55 -0.35 -3.46
C ARG A 67 11.50 1.12 -3.04
N PRO A 68 10.79 1.99 -3.79
CA PRO A 68 10.68 3.38 -3.40
C PRO A 68 9.92 3.51 -2.06
N ALA A 69 10.56 4.18 -1.10
CA ALA A 69 10.04 4.41 0.25
C ALA A 69 9.69 3.14 1.06
N GLY A 70 10.39 2.03 0.81
CA GLY A 70 10.19 0.77 1.55
C GLY A 70 8.95 -0.04 1.12
N ARG A 71 8.21 0.44 0.12
CA ARG A 71 7.03 -0.23 -0.44
C ARG A 71 7.34 -0.98 -1.72
N ALA A 72 6.57 -2.02 -2.00
CA ALA A 72 6.76 -2.83 -3.19
C ALA A 72 6.38 -2.03 -4.45
N ALA A 73 7.07 -2.29 -5.57
CA ALA A 73 6.70 -1.71 -6.86
C ALA A 73 5.24 -2.02 -7.26
N GLU A 74 4.69 -3.15 -6.82
CA GLU A 74 3.30 -3.56 -7.02
C GLU A 74 2.30 -2.61 -6.34
N GLU A 75 2.60 -2.15 -5.13
CA GLU A 75 1.76 -1.18 -4.41
C GLU A 75 1.74 0.16 -5.15
N TRP A 76 2.91 0.56 -5.68
CA TRP A 76 3.01 1.73 -6.53
C TRP A 76 2.28 1.56 -7.86
N ALA A 77 2.37 0.38 -8.50
CA ALA A 77 1.62 0.06 -9.71
C ALA A 77 0.11 0.16 -9.45
N PHE A 78 -0.37 -0.36 -8.31
CA PHE A 78 -1.77 -0.24 -7.91
C PHE A 78 -2.18 1.23 -7.69
N VAL A 79 -1.35 2.01 -7.00
CA VAL A 79 -1.58 3.46 -6.82
C VAL A 79 -1.64 4.18 -8.17
N LEU A 80 -0.74 3.84 -9.10
CA LEU A 80 -0.69 4.44 -10.44
C LEU A 80 -1.93 4.09 -11.26
N VAL A 81 -2.33 2.81 -11.28
CA VAL A 81 -3.55 2.34 -11.93
C VAL A 81 -4.77 3.01 -11.33
N ARG A 82 -4.86 3.07 -10.00
CA ARG A 82 -5.95 3.75 -9.29
C ARG A 82 -5.99 5.24 -9.64
N TYR A 83 -4.82 5.88 -9.72
CA TYR A 83 -4.70 7.29 -10.09
C TYR A 83 -5.20 7.55 -11.53
N TRP A 84 -4.90 6.66 -12.47
CA TRP A 84 -5.38 6.77 -13.85
C TRP A 84 -6.87 6.45 -13.99
N ALA A 85 -7.35 5.45 -13.25
CA ALA A 85 -8.74 5.02 -13.26
C ALA A 85 -9.67 5.97 -12.47
N THR A 86 -9.12 6.85 -11.63
CA THR A 86 -9.93 7.82 -10.89
C THR A 86 -10.24 9.01 -11.79
N PRO A 87 -11.53 9.25 -12.11
CA PRO A 87 -11.91 10.40 -12.92
C PRO A 87 -11.49 11.69 -12.23
N ARG A 88 -10.75 12.54 -12.95
CA ARG A 88 -10.19 13.82 -12.44
C ARG A 88 -11.22 14.94 -12.33
N VAL A 89 -12.50 14.61 -12.39
CA VAL A 89 -13.59 15.57 -12.35
C VAL A 89 -14.21 15.52 -10.96
N ALA A 90 -13.79 16.46 -10.11
CA ALA A 90 -14.45 16.70 -8.84
C ALA A 90 -15.73 17.51 -9.08
N VAL A 91 -16.86 16.84 -9.27
CA VAL A 91 -18.15 17.52 -9.29
C VAL A 91 -18.58 17.74 -7.85
N TRP A 92 -18.77 19.01 -7.46
CA TRP A 92 -19.39 19.32 -6.18
C TRP A 92 -20.80 18.72 -6.16
N ARG A 93 -21.00 17.68 -5.36
CA ARG A 93 -22.33 17.14 -5.09
C ARG A 93 -22.80 17.71 -3.75
N PRO A 94 -23.87 18.53 -3.74
CA PRO A 94 -24.49 18.95 -2.48
C PRO A 94 -24.88 17.70 -1.71
N ARG A 95 -24.41 17.62 -0.46
CA ARG A 95 -24.73 16.50 0.42
C ARG A 95 -26.23 16.50 0.64
N ALA A 96 -26.92 15.44 0.21
CA ALA A 96 -28.35 15.31 0.43
C ALA A 96 -28.61 15.45 1.93
N TRP A 97 -29.42 16.45 2.29
CA TRP A 97 -29.84 16.63 3.67
C TRP A 97 -30.57 15.35 4.09
N PRO A 98 -30.19 14.70 5.20
CA PRO A 98 -30.89 13.52 5.66
C PRO A 98 -32.37 13.87 5.86
N ALA A 99 -33.26 13.00 5.37
CA ALA A 99 -34.70 13.18 5.53
C ALA A 99 -35.02 13.40 7.03
N PRO A 100 -35.95 14.32 7.36
CA PRO A 100 -36.36 14.52 8.74
C PRO A 100 -36.90 13.20 9.29
N GLY A 101 -36.11 12.56 10.16
CA GLY A 101 -36.39 11.22 10.70
C GLY A 101 -35.18 10.30 10.77
N THR A 102 -34.13 10.52 9.96
CA THR A 102 -32.89 9.72 9.98
C THR A 102 -31.72 10.46 10.64
N ALA A 103 -32.03 11.41 11.53
CA ALA A 103 -31.01 12.10 12.30
C ALA A 103 -30.29 11.08 13.20
N ARG A 104 -29.11 10.62 12.76
CA ARG A 104 -28.16 9.97 13.66
C ARG A 104 -27.90 10.96 14.79
N ARG A 105 -28.39 10.60 15.97
CA ARG A 105 -28.22 11.37 17.19
C ARG A 105 -26.74 11.31 17.54
N PHE A 106 -25.99 12.33 17.14
CA PHE A 106 -24.63 12.49 17.62
C PHE A 106 -24.75 12.95 19.07
N GLU A 107 -24.53 12.03 19.99
CA GLU A 107 -24.43 12.35 21.41
C GLU A 107 -23.10 13.09 21.61
N VAL A 108 -23.18 14.41 21.48
CA VAL A 108 -22.05 15.29 21.82
C VAL A 108 -21.98 15.32 23.33
N ILE A 109 -21.11 14.48 23.90
CA ILE A 109 -20.76 14.52 25.32
C ILE A 109 -20.04 15.85 25.54
N LEU A 110 -20.79 16.87 25.95
CA LEU A 110 -20.21 18.10 26.45
C LEU A 110 -19.48 17.75 27.75
N PRO A 111 -18.16 17.98 27.86
CA PRO A 111 -17.46 17.80 29.12
C PRO A 111 -18.17 18.67 30.16
N GLY A 112 -18.66 18.00 31.21
CA GLY A 112 -19.50 18.61 32.23
C GLY A 112 -18.89 19.91 32.71
N ARG A 113 -19.64 21.00 32.49
CA ARG A 113 -19.33 22.29 33.11
C ARG A 113 -19.42 22.05 34.61
N GLY A 114 -18.26 21.90 35.26
CA GLY A 114 -18.15 21.66 36.69
C GLY A 114 -19.01 22.66 37.44
N ARG A 115 -20.14 22.19 37.96
CA ARG A 115 -20.96 22.93 38.91
C ARG A 115 -20.11 22.97 40.19
N ARG A 116 -19.33 24.04 40.36
CA ARG A 116 -18.88 24.47 41.69
C ARG A 116 -20.14 24.82 42.46
N ALA A 117 -20.70 23.81 43.12
CA ALA A 117 -21.53 24.01 44.28
C ALA A 117 -20.57 24.31 45.43
N ASP A 118 -20.38 25.58 45.73
CA ASP A 118 -20.07 26.02 47.09
C ASP A 118 -21.03 27.17 47.37
N GLY A 119 -22.21 26.78 47.85
CA GLY A 119 -23.10 27.70 48.53
C GLY A 119 -22.50 28.06 49.89
N GLY A 120 -22.54 29.35 50.22
CA GLY A 120 -22.17 29.84 51.52
C GLY A 120 -23.09 29.34 52.64
N GLY A 121 -22.60 29.43 53.88
CA GLY A 121 -23.37 29.18 55.08
C GLY A 121 -22.57 29.41 56.35
N ALA A 122 -22.79 30.59 56.95
CA ALA A 122 -22.85 30.88 58.39
C ALA A 122 -21.69 30.47 59.33
N ALA A 123 -20.96 31.48 59.80
CA ALA A 123 -20.75 31.76 61.24
C ALA A 123 -20.40 33.24 61.42
#